data_AF-A0A644Y1A3-F1
#
_entry.id   AF-A0A644Y1A3-F1
#
_cell.length_a   1.000
_cell.length_b   1.000
_cell.length_c   1.000
_cell.angle_alpha   90.00
_cell.angle_beta   90.00
_cell.angle_gamma   90.00
#
_symmetry.space_group_name_H-M   'P 1'
#
loop_
_entity.id
_entity.type
_entity.pdbx_description
1 polymer ?
#
loop_
_entity_poly.entity_id
_entity_poly.type
_entity_poly.pdbx_seq_one_letter_code
_entity_poly.pdbx_strand_id
1 'polypeptide(L)' 'MTGVGPAGLGGSTTAVAVNIEYAPTHIGALPVAVNLNCHAARCAQVVL' A
#
# COMPACT_ATOMS: atom_id res chain seq x y z
N MET A 1 -15.53 8.46 2.76
CA MET A 1 -14.22 8.29 3.43
C MET A 1 -14.34 7.12 4.38
N THR A 2 -13.46 6.13 4.33
CA THR A 2 -13.61 4.87 5.09
C THR A 2 -13.58 5.06 6.62
N GLY A 3 -13.06 6.19 7.10
CA GLY A 3 -13.14 6.59 8.52
C GLY A 3 -12.30 5.76 9.47
N VAL A 4 -11.49 4.82 8.95
CA VAL A 4 -10.72 3.85 9.73
C VAL A 4 -9.61 4.52 10.55
N GLY A 5 -8.89 5.46 9.93
CA GLY A 5 -7.80 6.18 10.57
C GLY A 5 -6.60 5.30 10.98
N PRO A 6 -5.61 5.88 11.68
CA PRO A 6 -4.42 5.16 12.11
C PRO A 6 -4.77 4.03 13.08
N ALA A 7 -4.22 2.83 12.85
CA ALA A 7 -4.45 1.64 13.67
C ALA A 7 -5.93 1.27 13.92
N GLY A 8 -6.86 1.78 13.11
CA GLY A 8 -8.31 1.53 13.27
C GLY A 8 -8.99 2.35 14.37
N LEU A 9 -8.34 3.39 14.90
CA LEU A 9 -8.87 4.22 15.99
C LEU A 9 -9.79 5.37 15.51
N GLY A 10 -10.13 5.39 14.23
CA GLY A 10 -10.94 6.44 13.63
C GLY A 10 -10.10 7.58 13.04
N GLY A 11 -10.67 8.29 12.06
CA GLY A 11 -10.06 9.46 11.44
C GLY A 11 -10.02 9.39 9.90
N SER A 12 -9.48 10.43 9.28
CA SER A 12 -9.44 10.56 7.81
C SER A 12 -8.23 9.89 7.15
N THR A 13 -7.13 9.71 7.88
CA THR A 13 -5.85 9.24 7.31
C THR A 13 -5.62 7.76 7.62
N THR A 14 -5.84 6.89 6.63
CA THR A 14 -5.62 5.43 6.76
C THR A 14 -4.22 4.99 6.35
N ALA A 15 -3.66 5.60 5.31
CA ALA A 15 -2.30 5.34 4.82
C ALA A 15 -1.54 6.66 4.72
N VAL A 16 -0.26 6.64 5.10
CA VAL A 16 0.60 7.84 5.05
C VAL A 16 1.01 8.16 3.61
N ALA A 17 1.23 7.13 2.80
CA ALA A 17 1.53 7.23 1.39
C ALA A 17 0.96 6.01 0.64
N VAL A 18 0.68 6.17 -0.64
CA VAL A 18 0.25 5.08 -1.54
C VAL A 18 1.13 5.12 -2.78
N ASN A 19 1.81 4.01 -3.04
CA ASN A 19 2.63 3.82 -4.23
C ASN A 19 1.89 2.86 -5.17
N ILE A 20 1.78 3.23 -6.45
CA ILE A 20 1.09 2.42 -7.46
C ILE A 20 2.09 2.06 -8.54
N GLU A 21 2.25 0.77 -8.78
CA GLU A 21 3.03 0.23 -9.88
C GLU A 21 2.08 -0.41 -10.90
N TYR A 22 2.36 -0.16 -12.18
CA TYR A 22 1.55 -0.68 -13.29
C TYR A 22 2.37 -1.70 -14.07
N ALA A 23 1.71 -2.79 -14.47
CA ALA A 23 2.29 -3.82 -15.32
C ALA A 23 1.29 -4.23 -16.41
N PRO A 24 1.75 -4.62 -17.61
CA PRO A 24 0.88 -5.14 -18.66
C PRO A 24 0.23 -6.45 -18.22
N THR A 25 -0.94 -6.76 -18.78
CA THR A 25 -1.65 -8.01 -18.50
C THR A 25 -2.34 -8.58 -19.73
N HIS A 26 -2.70 -9.86 -19.67
CA HIS A 26 -3.43 -10.56 -20.73
C HIS A 26 -4.91 -10.13 -20.72
N ILE A 27 -5.57 -9.99 -21.88
CA ILE A 27 -6.96 -9.48 -21.97
C ILE A 27 -7.98 -10.27 -21.13
N GLY A 28 -7.71 -11.56 -20.89
CA GLY A 28 -8.55 -12.44 -20.06
C GLY A 28 -8.25 -12.40 -18.56
N ALA A 29 -7.28 -11.60 -18.09
CA ALA A 29 -6.88 -11.53 -16.70
C ALA A 29 -6.55 -10.09 -16.27
N LEU A 30 -6.78 -9.78 -14.99
CA LEU A 30 -6.36 -8.51 -14.40
C LEU A 30 -5.84 -8.76 -12.98
N PRO A 31 -4.57 -9.17 -12.81
CA PRO A 31 -3.99 -9.38 -11.50
C PRO A 31 -3.81 -8.04 -10.80
N VAL A 32 -4.31 -7.92 -9.57
CA VAL A 32 -4.17 -6.74 -8.73
C VAL A 32 -3.77 -7.20 -7.33
N ALA A 33 -2.81 -6.52 -6.74
CA ALA A 33 -2.38 -6.74 -5.37
C ALA A 33 -2.37 -5.42 -4.60
N VAL A 34 -2.76 -5.49 -3.33
CA VAL A 34 -2.66 -4.38 -2.39
C VAL A 34 -1.85 -4.88 -1.20
N ASN A 35 -0.80 -4.16 -0.86
CA ASN A 35 0.04 -4.44 0.30
C ASN A 35 0.14 -3.20 1.19
N LEU A 36 0.25 -3.39 2.49
CA LEU A 36 0.41 -2.33 3.48
C LEU A 36 1.65 -2.59 4.32
N ASN A 37 2.48 -1.57 4.46
CA ASN A 37 3.52 -1.56 5.46
C ASN A 37 2.94 -1.09 6.81
N CYS A 38 3.41 -1.67 7.90
CA CYS A 38 2.96 -1.30 9.23
C CYS A 38 3.61 0.01 9.71
N HIS A 39 3.26 0.45 10.91
CA HIS A 39 3.85 1.63 11.54
C HIS A 39 5.38 1.54 11.68
N ALA A 40 5.92 0.33 11.84
CA ALA A 40 7.36 0.10 11.88
C ALA A 40 7.95 -0.06 10.46
N ALA A 41 7.76 0.95 9.62
CA ALA A 41 8.20 0.96 8.23
C ALA A 41 9.73 0.98 8.12
N ARG A 42 10.35 -0.21 8.10
CA ARG A 42 11.79 -0.41 8.02
C ARG A 42 12.18 -0.94 6.65
N CYS A 43 12.95 -0.16 5.90
CA CYS A 43 13.49 -0.52 4.60
C CYS A 43 14.99 -0.21 4.59
N ALA A 44 15.80 -1.13 4.08
CA ALA A 44 17.23 -0.93 3.87
C ALA A 44 17.61 -1.47 2.49
N GLN A 45 18.49 -0.75 1.79
CA GLN A 45 19.04 -1.16 0.51
C GLN A 45 20.57 -1.06 0.59
N VAL A 46 21.26 -2.08 0.08
CA VAL A 46 22.72 -2.11 -0.03
C VAL A 46 23.08 -2.33 -1.49
N VAL A 47 24.06 -1.58 -1.99
CA VAL A 47 24.66 -1.78 -3.30
C VAL A 47 26.05 -2.36 -3.07
N LEU A 48 26.35 -3.46 -3.76
CA LEU A 48 27.63 -4.17 -3.67
C LEU A 48 28.63 -3.61 -4.70
#